data_AF-A0A7K0RDD2-F1
#
_entry.id   AF-A0A7K0RDD2-F1
#
_cell.length_a   1.000
_cell.length_b   1.000
_cell.length_c   1.000
_cell.angle_alpha   90.00
_cell.angle_beta   90.00
_cell.angle_gamma   90.00
#
_symmetry.space_group_name_H-M   'P 1'
#
loop_
_entity.id
_entity.type
_entity.pdbx_description
1 polymer ?
#
loop_
_entity_poly.entity_id
_entity_poly.type
_entity_poly.pdbx_seq_one_letter_code
_entity_poly.pdbx_strand_id
1 'polypeptide(L)' 'MSGEKITVHVKPGSSRGPLVEEADDHYVVHVKEKAIDGKANQGVIKALAEHLGLAPSRLIVVGGA' A
#
# COMPACT_ATOMS: atom_id res chain seq x y z
N MET A 1 16.15 -11.02 -7.21
CA MET A 1 14.70 -10.74 -7.29
C MET A 1 14.53 -9.60 -8.27
N SER A 2 14.06 -9.89 -9.48
CA SER A 2 13.74 -8.89 -10.50
C SER A 2 12.25 -8.54 -10.35
N GLY A 3 11.96 -7.49 -9.59
CA GLY A 3 10.62 -6.94 -9.42
C GLY A 3 10.65 -5.43 -9.64
N GLU A 4 9.55 -4.88 -10.14
CA GLU A 4 9.34 -3.43 -10.27
C GLU A 4 9.33 -2.80 -8.88
N LYS A 5 10.05 -1.69 -8.69
CA LYS A 5 9.92 -0.87 -7.48
C LYS A 5 8.95 0.26 -7.78
N ILE A 6 7.86 0.30 -7.04
CA ILE A 6 6.90 1.40 -7.08
C ILE A 6 7.01 2.24 -5.81
N THR A 7 6.81 3.55 -5.95
CA THR A 7 6.70 4.46 -4.81
C THR A 7 5.25 4.48 -4.35
N VAL A 8 5.04 4.42 -3.04
CA VAL A 8 3.71 4.42 -2.43
C VAL A 8 3.67 5.44 -1.30
N HIS A 9 2.69 6.32 -1.31
CA HIS A 9 2.39 7.26 -0.24
C HIS A 9 1.23 6.74 0.60
N VAL A 10 1.49 6.42 1.87
CA VAL A 10 0.49 5.79 2.75
C VAL A 10 -0.19 6.84 3.62
N LYS A 11 -1.52 6.86 3.62
CA LYS A 11 -2.35 7.69 4.50
C LYS A 11 -3.07 6.80 5.52
N PRO A 12 -2.44 6.53 6.68
CA PRO A 12 -3.01 5.67 7.71
C PRO A 12 -4.15 6.35 8.49
N GLY A 13 -5.05 5.56 9.06
CA GLY A 13 -6.22 6.07 9.79
C GLY A 13 -7.22 6.84 8.93
N SER A 14 -7.17 6.69 7.60
CA SER A 14 -8.06 7.38 6.68
C SER A 14 -9.45 6.74 6.72
N SER A 15 -10.48 7.56 6.89
CA SER A 15 -11.88 7.12 6.79
C SER A 15 -12.25 6.65 5.37
N ARG A 16 -11.45 7.03 4.36
CA ARG A 16 -11.63 6.65 2.96
C ARG A 16 -11.02 5.28 2.60
N GLY A 17 -10.18 4.70 3.47
CA GLY A 17 -9.55 3.41 3.18
C GLY A 17 -10.54 2.22 3.21
N PRO A 18 -10.22 1.06 2.63
CA PRO A 18 -9.11 0.83 1.70
C PRO A 18 -9.40 1.50 0.35
N LEU A 19 -8.51 2.41 -0.06
CA LEU A 19 -8.59 3.10 -1.35
C LEU A 19 -7.18 3.31 -1.88
N VAL A 20 -7.00 3.06 -3.18
CA VAL A 20 -5.77 3.36 -3.91
C VAL A 20 -6.09 4.41 -4.96
N GLU A 21 -5.34 5.51 -4.95
CA GLU A 21 -5.37 6.54 -5.98
C GLU A 21 -4.06 6.46 -6.75
N GLU A 22 -4.13 6.43 -8.08
CA GLU A 22 -2.96 6.48 -8.95
C GLU A 22 -2.62 7.96 -9.21
N ALA A 23 -1.39 8.35 -8.91
CA ALA A 23 -0.80 9.64 -9.26
C ALA A 23 0.34 9.41 -10.26
N ASP A 24 0.80 10.47 -10.92
CA ASP A 24 1.73 10.37 -12.07
C ASP A 24 2.96 9.48 -11.79
N ASP A 25 3.60 9.63 -10.62
CA ASP A 25 4.84 8.91 -10.26
C ASP A 25 4.70 7.95 -9.07
N HIS A 26 3.52 7.82 -8.46
CA HIS A 26 3.33 7.01 -7.25
C HIS A 26 1.85 6.65 -7.00
N TYR A 27 1.64 5.65 -6.13
CA TYR A 27 0.31 5.31 -5.63
C TYR A 27 0.06 5.95 -4.27
N VAL A 28 -1.12 6.54 -4.06
CA VAL A 28 -1.57 7.00 -2.75
C VAL A 28 -2.52 5.96 -2.17
N VAL A 29 -2.12 5.35 -1.05
CA VAL A 29 -2.87 4.26 -0.42
C VAL A 29 -3.45 4.74 0.90
N HIS A 30 -4.78 4.78 0.98
CA HIS A 30 -5.52 5.11 2.17
C HIS A 30 -5.87 3.81 2.91
N VAL A 31 -5.42 3.69 4.15
CA VAL A 31 -5.73 2.52 4.99
C VAL A 31 -6.49 2.97 6.24
N LYS A 32 -7.47 2.17 6.67
CA LYS A 32 -8.22 2.44 7.91
C LYS A 32 -7.36 2.17 9.13
N GLU A 33 -6.41 1.24 8.99
CA GLU A 33 -5.48 0.83 10.02
C GLU A 33 -4.57 2.00 10.40
N LYS A 34 -4.42 2.23 11.71
CA LYS A 34 -3.46 3.22 12.22
C LYS A 34 -2.04 2.70 11.99
N ALA A 35 -1.08 3.62 11.86
CA ALA A 35 0.35 3.31 11.81
C ALA A 35 0.90 2.88 13.18
N ILE A 36 0.32 1.82 13.74
CA ILE A 36 0.72 1.22 15.02
C ILE A 36 0.98 -0.26 14.74
N ASP A 37 2.16 -0.76 15.11
CA ASP A 37 2.57 -2.18 15.04
C ASP A 37 2.58 -2.82 13.64
N GLY A 38 2.95 -2.10 12.58
CA GLY A 38 3.08 -2.70 11.23
C GLY A 38 1.74 -3.14 10.60
N LYS A 39 0.61 -2.89 11.26
CA LYS A 39 -0.75 -3.16 10.74
C LYS A 39 -1.06 -2.34 9.49
N ALA A 40 -0.50 -1.13 9.41
CA ALA A 40 -0.57 -0.31 8.19
C ALA A 40 0.03 -1.03 6.98
N ASN A 41 1.14 -1.77 7.14
CA ASN A 41 1.77 -2.48 6.02
C ASN A 41 0.87 -3.58 5.46
N GLN A 42 0.16 -4.31 6.33
CA GLN A 42 -0.81 -5.30 5.88
C GLN A 42 -1.99 -4.66 5.14
N GLY A 43 -2.50 -3.53 5.64
CA GLY A 43 -3.54 -2.76 4.96
C GLY A 43 -3.09 -2.28 3.58
N VAL A 44 -1.86 -1.78 3.48
CA VAL A 44 -1.26 -1.30 2.22
C VAL A 44 -1.10 -2.43 1.22
N ILE A 45 -0.52 -3.56 1.66
CA ILE A 45 -0.35 -4.75 0.79
C ILE A 45 -1.70 -5.24 0.28
N LYS A 46 -2.73 -5.31 1.13
CA LYS A 46 -4.06 -5.75 0.71
C LYS A 46 -4.68 -4.79 -0.30
N ALA A 47 -4.68 -3.49 -0.02
CA ALA A 47 -5.26 -2.48 -0.90
C ALA A 47 -4.57 -2.46 -2.27
N LEU A 48 -3.22 -2.53 -2.30
CA LEU A 48 -2.45 -2.60 -3.55
C LEU A 48 -2.65 -3.92 -4.29
N ALA A 49 -2.70 -5.05 -3.58
CA ALA A 49 -2.95 -6.36 -4.18
C ALA A 49 -4.29 -6.39 -4.91
N GLU A 50 -5.35 -5.88 -4.26
CA GLU A 50 -6.68 -5.75 -4.85
C GLU A 50 -6.69 -4.80 -6.05
N HIS A 51 -6.04 -3.64 -5.93
CA HIS A 51 -5.97 -2.66 -7.02
C HIS A 51 -5.21 -3.18 -8.26
N LEU A 52 -4.09 -3.88 -8.05
CA LEU A 52 -3.25 -4.41 -9.12
C LEU A 52 -3.70 -5.80 -9.62
N GLY A 53 -4.70 -6.42 -8.99
CA GLY A 53 -5.13 -7.79 -9.29
C GLY A 53 -4.05 -8.85 -9.01
N LEU A 54 -3.15 -8.59 -8.07
CA LEU A 54 -2.02 -9.45 -7.71
C LEU A 54 -2.26 -10.16 -6.39
N ALA A 55 -1.64 -11.33 -6.21
CA ALA A 55 -1.64 -11.98 -4.90
C ALA A 55 -0.81 -11.14 -3.90
N PRO A 56 -1.27 -10.96 -2.64
CA PRO A 56 -0.53 -10.23 -1.60
C PRO A 56 0.92 -10.71 -1.40
N SER A 57 1.19 -12.01 -1.60
CA SER A 57 2.52 -12.60 -1.50
C SER A 57 3.50 -12.13 -2.59
N ARG A 58 3.02 -11.50 -3.66
CA ARG A 58 3.86 -10.89 -4.71
C ARG A 58 4.27 -9.46 -4.37
N LEU A 59 3.71 -8.87 -3.31
CA LEU A 59 4.05 -7.53 -2.87
C LEU A 59 4.95 -7.61 -1.63
N ILE A 60 6.05 -6.86 -1.64
CA ILE A 60 7.00 -6.78 -0.54
C ILE A 60 7.26 -5.31 -0.26
N VAL A 61 7.07 -4.88 0.98
CA VAL A 61 7.48 -3.55 1.42
C VAL A 61 9.00 -3.59 1.63
N VAL A 62 9.74 -2.89 0.76
CA VAL A 62 11.22 -2.90 0.75
C VAL A 62 11.84 -1.77 1.59
N GLY A 63 11.05 -0.78 1.98
CA GLY A 63 11.49 0.36 2.79
C GLY A 63 10.39 1.42 2.90
N GLY A 64 10.47 2.23 3.96
CA GLY A 64 9.65 3.42 4.16
C GLY A 64 10.55 4.51 4.77
N ALA A 65 10.26 5.77 4.45
CA ALA A 65 10.93 6.94 5.00
C ALA A 65 10.01 7.67 5.97
#